data_AF-A0A8S9Z9N9-F1
#
_entry.id   AF-A0A8S9Z9N9-F1
#
_cell.length_a   1.000
_cell.length_b   1.000
_cell.length_c   1.000
_cell.angle_alpha   90.00
_cell.angle_beta   90.00
_cell.angle_gamma   90.00
#
_symmetry.space_group_name_H-M   'P 1'
#
loop_
_entity.id
_entity.type
_entity.pdbx_description
1 polymer ?
#
loop_
_entity_poly.entity_id
_entity_poly.type
_entity_poly.pdbx_seq_one_letter_code
_entity_poly.pdbx_strand_id
1 'polypeptide(L)'
;MLDEAGFSYSELEHLLDKQNVTVDEILFHPDVIKECQAKNQKLLNFLIQSSTLKTLVHTIVSGPDLTVPYEDQYKKCDIASQLLATWNPQISAALLQDSDLLNALYTSLLNPSLSHLLSAFIYRIFKSLTDYDTDEVSSFFSTRSDISQLILTNLSRYAVWKLLCRILINFHHTDLIDRLANSELVSDLLNRFTIDYSDETHTSVILLLAEMCNMAKTKSNIVSEDGTTVRWDNPLLLKLESIETLQTMLSRIFDSSTEADGSCTQLITSDSLLINGLVYFRFLIDNFAVLDAGLQLPPIPSFSPSNWRAIRPNISDALLPYLGALKYRLLKPSSNVEDERTSTMTPCGPFTTVRLYIVRFMAYLFDTQSDELLRELLRLDMLNVIMDLFFEFPLNSFLHSTCERLVRFIVLCALFQLETKPSHQVSVSLTSADAVHKAFFGTPQPSLEQSTISESTLADQSETRSLNSPPTVFWMFLHRLLVAGNLLGRIPQIWMNSQSSLRLCGYRGHLRLIANLLTAVVGPAAESDTQDSTSSLTECLGPITDERLDAVATNGATNECDWVPELCSYLRAG
;
A
#
# COMPACT_ATOMS: atom_id res chain seq x y z
N MET A 1 66.67 9.18 -16.64
CA MET A 1 65.24 8.88 -16.51
C MET A 1 64.79 9.42 -15.17
N LEU A 2 64.39 10.70 -15.14
CA LEU A 2 63.70 11.32 -14.02
C LEU A 2 62.59 12.18 -14.63
N ASP A 3 61.47 12.22 -13.93
CA ASP A 3 60.27 13.04 -14.11
C ASP A 3 59.23 12.63 -15.16
N GLU A 4 58.39 11.66 -14.76
CA GLU A 4 56.97 11.64 -15.12
C GLU A 4 56.13 11.46 -13.85
N ALA A 5 56.02 12.54 -13.08
CA ALA A 5 54.94 12.72 -12.11
C ALA A 5 54.32 14.09 -12.37
N GLY A 6 53.64 14.21 -13.52
CA GLY A 6 52.82 15.37 -13.84
C GLY A 6 51.62 15.41 -12.91
N PHE A 7 51.77 16.03 -11.74
CA PHE A 7 50.63 16.66 -11.08
C PHE A 7 50.13 17.76 -12.01
N SER A 8 49.09 17.47 -12.78
CA SER A 8 48.32 18.50 -13.47
C SER A 8 47.74 19.43 -12.40
N TYR A 9 48.45 20.51 -12.08
CA TYR A 9 47.94 21.59 -11.23
C TYR A 9 46.65 22.09 -11.88
N SER A 10 45.51 22.00 -11.19
CA SER A 10 44.24 22.35 -11.82
C SER A 10 44.18 23.86 -12.07
N GLU A 11 43.58 24.26 -13.19
CA GLU A 11 43.37 25.68 -13.53
C GLU A 11 42.52 26.39 -12.46
N LEU A 12 41.65 25.64 -11.77
CA LEU A 12 40.87 26.11 -10.64
C LEU A 12 41.74 26.42 -9.41
N GLU A 13 42.77 25.62 -9.12
CA GLU A 13 43.69 25.93 -8.02
C GLU A 13 44.44 27.23 -8.28
N HIS A 14 44.86 27.47 -9.53
CA HIS A 14 45.50 28.73 -9.90
C HIS A 14 44.52 29.91 -9.84
N LEU A 15 43.23 29.69 -10.12
CA LEU A 15 42.20 30.70 -9.92
C LEU A 15 42.07 31.03 -8.44
N LEU A 16 41.95 30.03 -7.56
CA LEU A 16 41.83 30.16 -6.11
C LEU A 16 43.03 30.82 -5.42
N ASP A 17 44.22 30.76 -6.02
CA ASP A 17 45.43 31.42 -5.51
C ASP A 17 45.43 32.95 -5.71
N LYS A 18 44.47 33.51 -6.47
CA LYS A 18 44.33 34.97 -6.62
C LYS A 18 43.75 35.61 -5.35
N GLN A 19 44.23 36.80 -4.98
CA GLN A 19 43.84 37.46 -3.72
C GLN A 19 42.36 37.92 -3.63
N ASN A 20 41.66 38.07 -4.75
CA ASN A 20 40.29 38.63 -4.81
C ASN A 20 39.35 37.78 -5.68
N VAL A 21 39.41 36.45 -5.57
CA VAL A 21 38.49 35.57 -6.30
C VAL A 21 37.06 35.77 -5.82
N THR A 22 36.15 35.99 -6.77
CA THR A 22 34.72 36.10 -6.47
C THR A 22 34.04 34.73 -6.55
N VAL A 23 32.92 34.56 -5.83
CA VAL A 23 32.11 33.33 -5.91
C VAL A 23 31.59 33.13 -7.33
N ASP A 24 31.25 34.21 -8.04
CA ASP A 24 30.81 34.15 -9.43
C ASP A 24 31.89 33.55 -10.36
N GLU A 25 33.16 33.98 -10.22
CA GLU A 25 34.28 33.42 -11.00
C GLU A 25 34.43 31.91 -10.79
N ILE A 26 34.19 31.42 -9.57
CA ILE A 26 34.25 30.00 -9.24
C ILE A 26 33.05 29.24 -9.79
N LEU A 27 31.84 29.79 -9.70
CA LEU A 27 30.62 29.16 -10.20
C LEU A 27 30.65 28.95 -11.72
N PHE A 28 31.34 29.82 -12.48
CA PHE A 28 31.46 29.68 -13.93
C PHE A 28 32.60 28.77 -14.39
N HIS A 29 33.46 28.29 -13.48
CA HIS A 29 34.54 27.39 -13.85
C HIS A 29 34.00 26.01 -14.27
N PRO A 30 34.38 25.46 -15.43
CA PRO A 30 33.77 24.25 -16.00
C PRO A 30 33.94 23.00 -15.14
N ASP A 31 35.04 22.91 -14.39
CA ASP A 31 35.37 21.74 -13.56
C ASP A 31 35.07 21.92 -12.07
N VAL A 32 34.41 23.01 -11.64
CA VAL A 32 34.16 23.31 -10.21
C VAL A 32 33.43 22.18 -9.48
N ILE A 33 32.42 21.58 -10.11
CA ILE A 33 31.66 20.46 -9.53
C ILE A 33 32.54 19.21 -9.43
N LYS A 34 33.30 18.90 -10.49
CA LYS A 34 34.17 17.72 -10.52
C LYS A 34 35.27 17.82 -9.48
N GLU A 35 35.89 18.99 -9.33
CA GLU A 35 36.95 19.22 -8.34
C GLU A 35 36.41 19.22 -6.90
N CYS A 36 35.18 19.72 -6.69
CA CYS A 36 34.52 19.61 -5.40
C CYS A 36 34.26 18.13 -5.03
N GLN A 37 33.79 17.32 -5.98
CA GLN A 37 33.60 15.88 -5.82
C GLN A 37 34.92 15.12 -5.63
N ALA A 38 35.99 15.57 -6.29
CA ALA A 38 37.35 15.06 -6.11
C ALA A 38 38.01 15.50 -4.79
N LYS A 39 37.28 16.24 -3.94
CA LYS A 39 37.72 16.72 -2.62
C LYS A 39 38.96 17.62 -2.68
N ASN A 40 39.03 18.51 -3.68
CA ASN A 40 40.07 19.52 -3.77
C ASN A 40 40.07 20.40 -2.50
N GLN A 41 41.14 20.31 -1.69
CA GLN A 41 41.21 20.97 -0.38
C GLN A 41 41.18 22.51 -0.47
N LYS A 42 41.79 23.10 -1.51
CA LYS A 42 41.75 24.56 -1.71
C LYS A 42 40.33 25.03 -1.98
N LEU A 43 39.61 24.33 -2.85
CA LEU A 43 38.22 24.63 -3.18
C LEU A 43 37.33 24.46 -1.94
N LEU A 44 37.47 23.37 -1.19
CA LEU A 44 36.70 23.14 0.03
C LEU A 44 36.92 24.24 1.07
N ASN A 45 38.18 24.61 1.30
CA ASN A 45 38.53 25.70 2.22
C ASN A 45 37.94 27.05 1.79
N PHE A 46 37.80 27.29 0.49
CA PHE A 46 37.11 28.47 -0.04
C PHE A 46 35.58 28.38 0.15
N LEU A 47 34.98 27.22 -0.13
CA LEU A 47 33.53 27.00 -0.04
C LEU A 47 32.99 27.08 1.39
N ILE A 48 33.76 26.64 2.39
CA ILE A 48 33.37 26.62 3.82
C ILE A 48 33.42 28.02 4.46
N GLN A 49 34.04 29.01 3.80
CA GLN A 49 34.06 30.38 4.34
C GLN A 49 32.65 30.94 4.46
N SER A 50 32.35 31.59 5.59
CA SER A 50 31.01 32.14 5.88
C SER A 50 30.51 33.09 4.77
N SER A 51 31.38 33.91 4.19
CA SER A 51 31.05 34.80 3.06
C SER A 51 30.66 34.01 1.80
N THR A 52 31.35 32.92 1.51
CA THR A 52 31.10 32.06 0.35
C THR A 52 29.78 31.32 0.51
N LEU A 53 29.56 30.66 1.66
CA LEU A 53 28.29 29.99 1.97
C LEU A 53 27.10 30.93 1.88
N LYS A 54 27.21 32.14 2.46
CA LYS A 54 26.20 33.19 2.37
C LYS A 54 25.89 33.56 0.92
N THR A 55 26.90 33.73 0.10
CA THR A 55 26.72 34.10 -1.31
C THR A 55 26.05 32.95 -2.10
N LEU A 56 26.45 31.71 -1.86
CA LEU A 56 25.85 30.53 -2.52
C LEU A 56 24.37 30.35 -2.14
N VAL A 57 24.03 30.46 -0.86
CA VAL A 57 22.65 30.39 -0.38
C VAL A 57 21.84 31.57 -0.92
N HIS A 58 22.37 32.79 -0.86
CA HIS A 58 21.71 33.98 -1.40
C HIS A 58 21.44 33.85 -2.91
N THR A 59 22.35 33.25 -3.67
CA THR A 59 22.17 32.98 -5.11
C THR A 59 20.96 32.09 -5.38
N ILE A 60 20.69 31.11 -4.51
CA ILE A 60 19.53 30.21 -4.65
C ILE A 60 18.25 30.90 -4.20
N VAL A 61 18.29 31.61 -3.07
CA VAL A 61 17.14 32.31 -2.47
C VAL A 61 16.66 33.48 -3.34
N SER A 62 17.59 34.20 -3.98
CA SER A 62 17.26 35.32 -4.87
C SER A 62 16.56 34.88 -6.15
N GLY A 63 16.70 33.61 -6.52
CA GLY A 63 16.10 33.03 -7.72
C GLY A 63 16.89 33.31 -9.00
N PRO A 64 16.25 33.14 -10.18
CA PRO A 64 16.94 33.23 -11.47
C PRO A 64 17.47 34.62 -11.77
N ASP A 65 18.61 34.69 -12.48
CA ASP A 65 19.11 35.93 -13.04
C ASP A 65 18.32 36.28 -14.31
N LEU A 66 17.39 37.23 -14.21
CA LEU A 66 16.56 37.64 -15.34
C LEU A 66 17.31 38.49 -16.38
N THR A 67 18.56 38.87 -16.11
CA THR A 67 19.38 39.69 -17.03
C THR A 67 20.08 38.84 -18.10
N VAL A 68 20.14 37.53 -17.92
CA VAL A 68 20.78 36.58 -18.84
C VAL A 68 19.74 35.84 -19.72
N PRO A 69 20.16 35.21 -20.83
CA PRO A 69 19.26 34.43 -21.69
C PRO A 69 18.51 33.35 -20.89
N TYR A 70 17.27 33.05 -21.31
CA TYR A 70 16.36 32.11 -20.62
C TYR A 70 17.03 30.78 -20.23
N GLU A 71 17.89 30.24 -21.10
CA GLU A 71 18.61 28.97 -20.90
C GLU A 71 19.63 29.01 -19.75
N ASP A 72 20.19 30.18 -19.43
CA ASP A 72 21.23 30.36 -18.41
C ASP A 72 20.69 30.92 -17.08
N GLN A 73 19.41 31.34 -17.01
CA GLN A 73 18.86 32.06 -15.86
C GLN A 73 18.98 31.30 -14.54
N TYR A 74 18.89 29.97 -14.58
CA TYR A 74 19.00 29.09 -13.41
C TYR A 74 20.39 28.48 -13.20
N LYS A 75 21.34 28.71 -14.11
CA LYS A 75 22.63 28.03 -14.12
C LYS A 75 23.42 28.27 -12.84
N LYS A 76 23.45 29.52 -12.35
CA LYS A 76 24.10 29.85 -11.07
C LYS A 76 23.43 29.14 -9.89
N CYS A 77 22.10 29.14 -9.82
CA CYS A 77 21.35 28.47 -8.76
C CYS A 77 21.58 26.95 -8.77
N ASP A 78 21.64 26.34 -9.95
CA ASP A 78 21.90 24.90 -10.10
C ASP A 78 23.30 24.56 -9.60
N ILE A 79 24.35 25.23 -10.09
CA ILE A 79 25.74 24.98 -9.67
C ILE A 79 25.90 25.22 -8.17
N ALA A 80 25.36 26.33 -7.64
CA ALA A 80 25.41 26.63 -6.21
C ALA A 80 24.78 25.53 -5.36
N SER A 81 23.58 25.05 -5.74
CA SER A 81 22.92 23.98 -5.00
C SER A 81 23.56 22.60 -5.21
N GLN A 82 24.30 22.36 -6.29
CA GLN A 82 25.15 21.16 -6.43
C GLN A 82 26.37 21.22 -5.50
N LEU A 83 27.03 22.36 -5.38
CA LEU A 83 28.16 22.54 -4.46
C LEU A 83 27.73 22.37 -3.00
N LEU A 84 26.63 23.00 -2.60
CA LEU A 84 26.09 22.89 -1.24
C LEU A 84 25.54 21.49 -0.91
N ALA A 85 25.13 20.72 -1.93
CA ALA A 85 24.65 19.34 -1.79
C ALA A 85 25.69 18.30 -2.22
N THR A 86 26.96 18.69 -2.33
CA THR A 86 28.03 17.71 -2.54
C THR A 86 28.14 16.86 -1.29
N TRP A 87 28.39 15.56 -1.42
CA TRP A 87 28.63 14.62 -0.30
C TRP A 87 29.97 14.87 0.39
N ASN A 88 30.20 16.12 0.82
CA ASN A 88 31.33 16.55 1.59
C ASN A 88 30.86 16.93 3.00
N PRO A 89 31.30 16.18 4.03
CA PRO A 89 30.97 16.45 5.43
C PRO A 89 31.28 17.87 5.90
N GLN A 90 32.35 18.49 5.40
CA GLN A 90 32.79 19.79 5.89
C GLN A 90 31.84 20.91 5.46
N ILE A 91 31.33 20.85 4.22
CA ILE A 91 30.32 21.80 3.72
C ILE A 91 29.00 21.60 4.47
N SER A 92 28.59 20.33 4.66
CA SER A 92 27.33 20.01 5.35
C SER A 92 27.36 20.46 6.81
N ALA A 93 28.46 20.20 7.53
CA ALA A 93 28.65 20.65 8.90
C ALA A 93 28.65 22.18 9.02
N ALA A 94 29.31 22.88 8.09
CA ALA A 94 29.36 24.34 8.10
C ALA A 94 27.97 24.97 7.82
N LEU A 95 27.16 24.37 6.94
CA LEU A 95 25.77 24.77 6.71
C LEU A 95 24.87 24.52 7.92
N LEU A 96 25.02 23.38 8.60
CA LEU A 96 24.21 23.04 9.78
C LEU A 96 24.46 23.97 10.96
N GLN A 97 25.71 24.43 11.12
CA GLN A 97 26.09 25.38 12.17
C GLN A 97 25.58 26.81 11.94
N ASP A 98 25.21 27.18 10.71
CA ASP A 98 24.72 28.53 10.38
C ASP A 98 23.19 28.56 10.28
N SER A 99 22.55 28.85 11.42
CA SER A 99 21.09 28.89 11.51
C SER A 99 20.43 29.92 10.59
N ASP A 100 21.12 31.02 10.26
CA ASP A 100 20.59 32.08 9.39
C ASP A 100 20.49 31.61 7.93
N LEU A 101 21.47 30.82 7.48
CA LEU A 101 21.42 30.22 6.15
C LEU A 101 20.31 29.18 6.02
N LEU A 102 20.16 28.32 7.02
CA LEU A 102 19.06 27.36 7.06
C LEU A 102 17.70 28.08 7.11
N ASN A 103 17.59 29.16 7.89
CA ASN A 103 16.41 30.03 7.93
C ASN A 103 16.07 30.63 6.57
N ALA A 104 17.07 31.10 5.82
CA ALA A 104 16.86 31.69 4.50
C ALA A 104 16.33 30.66 3.49
N LEU A 105 16.89 29.45 3.49
CA LEU A 105 16.40 28.33 2.65
C LEU A 105 14.98 27.92 3.06
N TYR A 106 14.72 27.77 4.36
CA TYR A 106 13.40 27.42 4.89
C TYR A 106 12.32 28.46 4.54
N THR A 107 12.61 29.75 4.77
CA THR A 107 11.69 30.86 4.47
C THR A 107 11.36 30.94 2.98
N SER A 108 12.33 30.61 2.12
CA SER A 108 12.09 30.55 0.68
C SER A 108 11.08 29.46 0.30
N LEU A 109 11.11 28.30 0.97
CA LEU A 109 10.13 27.23 0.76
C LEU A 109 8.71 27.61 1.22
N LEU A 110 8.58 28.52 2.18
CA LEU A 110 7.28 29.07 2.60
C LEU A 110 6.67 30.02 1.57
N ASN A 111 7.44 30.49 0.59
CA ASN A 111 6.92 31.36 -0.46
C ASN A 111 6.07 30.55 -1.47
N PRO A 112 4.75 30.81 -1.57
CA PRO A 112 3.89 30.12 -2.53
C PRO A 112 4.28 30.40 -3.99
N SER A 113 4.94 31.52 -4.27
CA SER A 113 5.37 31.91 -5.61
C SER A 113 6.72 31.29 -6.02
N LEU A 114 7.37 30.52 -5.14
CA LEU A 114 8.63 29.86 -5.47
C LEU A 114 8.43 28.88 -6.64
N SER A 115 9.32 28.94 -7.64
CA SER A 115 9.23 28.02 -8.78
C SER A 115 9.51 26.57 -8.35
N HIS A 116 8.91 25.61 -9.06
CA HIS A 116 9.18 24.18 -8.84
C HIS A 116 10.69 23.85 -8.92
N LEU A 117 11.42 24.50 -9.84
CA LEU A 117 12.86 24.27 -10.01
C LEU A 117 13.70 24.78 -8.82
N LEU A 118 13.44 26.00 -8.32
CA LEU A 118 14.14 26.49 -7.12
C LEU A 118 13.81 25.64 -5.89
N SER A 119 12.55 25.21 -5.76
CA SER A 119 12.17 24.30 -4.68
C SER A 119 12.94 22.98 -4.74
N ALA A 120 13.23 22.47 -5.95
CA ALA A 120 14.03 21.27 -6.15
C ALA A 120 15.50 21.49 -5.77
N PHE A 121 16.07 22.66 -6.06
CA PHE A 121 17.42 23.04 -5.61
C PHE A 121 17.54 23.12 -4.09
N ILE A 122 16.57 23.77 -3.42
CA ILE A 122 16.54 23.85 -1.96
C ILE A 122 16.33 22.46 -1.35
N TYR A 123 15.40 21.67 -1.90
CA TYR A 123 15.21 20.27 -1.51
C TYR A 123 16.50 19.46 -1.61
N ARG A 124 17.26 19.61 -2.70
CA ARG A 124 18.52 18.90 -2.92
C ARG A 124 19.52 19.18 -1.79
N ILE A 125 19.60 20.42 -1.32
CA ILE A 125 20.45 20.80 -0.18
C ILE A 125 19.97 20.11 1.08
N PHE A 126 18.70 20.30 1.48
CA PHE A 126 18.18 19.69 2.70
C PHE A 126 18.27 18.16 2.67
N LYS A 127 18.01 17.53 1.52
CA LYS A 127 18.19 16.08 1.36
C LYS A 127 19.63 15.66 1.66
N SER A 128 20.62 16.39 1.13
CA SER A 128 22.04 16.11 1.40
C SER A 128 22.38 16.32 2.86
N LEU A 129 21.83 17.36 3.50
CA LEU A 129 22.02 17.59 4.94
C LEU A 129 21.42 16.45 5.77
N THR A 130 20.21 15.98 5.42
CA THR A 130 19.59 14.83 6.09
C THR A 130 20.39 13.54 5.86
N ASP A 131 20.98 13.35 4.68
CA ASP A 131 21.87 12.23 4.39
C ASP A 131 23.16 12.28 5.25
N TYR A 132 23.58 13.46 5.70
CA TYR A 132 24.78 13.67 6.53
C TYR A 132 24.49 13.57 8.03
N ASP A 133 23.59 14.40 8.55
CA ASP A 133 23.17 14.42 9.95
C ASP A 133 21.65 14.60 10.02
N THR A 134 20.97 13.48 10.25
CA THR A 134 19.52 13.48 10.34
C THR A 134 19.01 14.14 11.62
N ASP A 135 19.74 14.04 12.73
CA ASP A 135 19.30 14.52 14.05
C ASP A 135 19.38 16.04 14.12
N GLU A 136 20.43 16.66 13.59
CA GLU A 136 20.57 18.12 13.59
C GLU A 136 19.57 18.80 12.65
N VAL A 137 19.36 18.23 11.44
CA VAL A 137 18.28 18.69 10.54
C VAL A 137 16.92 18.54 11.21
N SER A 138 16.67 17.40 11.85
CA SER A 138 15.45 17.15 12.60
C SER A 138 15.26 18.21 13.69
N SER A 139 16.26 18.46 14.53
CA SER A 139 16.23 19.49 15.56
C SER A 139 15.85 20.87 15.00
N PHE A 140 16.45 21.26 13.85
CA PHE A 140 16.11 22.50 13.16
C PHE A 140 14.63 22.60 12.80
N PHE A 141 14.03 21.56 12.19
CA PHE A 141 12.61 21.55 11.82
C PHE A 141 11.68 21.44 13.04
N SER A 142 12.11 20.78 14.12
CA SER A 142 11.34 20.69 15.37
C SER A 142 11.14 22.05 16.04
N THR A 143 12.03 23.01 15.86
CA THR A 143 11.85 24.36 16.44
C THR A 143 10.82 25.22 15.69
N ARG A 144 10.33 24.77 14.52
CA ARG A 144 9.47 25.56 13.64
C ARG A 144 7.99 25.35 13.94
N SER A 145 7.28 26.41 14.29
CA SER A 145 5.82 26.38 14.55
C SER A 145 4.99 26.37 13.26
N ASP A 146 5.56 26.80 12.15
CA ASP A 146 4.93 26.98 10.84
C ASP A 146 5.11 25.78 9.88
N ILE A 147 5.53 24.63 10.41
CA ILE A 147 5.75 23.41 9.60
C ILE A 147 4.48 22.95 8.86
N SER A 148 3.30 23.12 9.46
CA SER A 148 2.02 22.81 8.81
C SER A 148 1.80 23.71 7.58
N GLN A 149 2.12 25.00 7.68
CA GLN A 149 2.04 25.94 6.56
C GLN A 149 3.06 25.59 5.46
N LEU A 150 4.27 25.17 5.84
CA LEU A 150 5.28 24.69 4.90
C LEU A 150 4.77 23.50 4.10
N ILE A 151 4.18 22.49 4.76
CA ILE A 151 3.60 21.31 4.11
C ILE A 151 2.52 21.74 3.12
N LEU A 152 1.54 22.54 3.56
CA LEU A 152 0.40 22.97 2.75
C LEU A 152 0.83 23.80 1.52
N THR A 153 1.85 24.65 1.67
CA THR A 153 2.39 25.48 0.57
C THR A 153 3.11 24.64 -0.48
N ASN A 154 3.63 23.47 -0.11
CA ASN A 154 4.47 22.64 -0.96
C ASN A 154 3.80 21.33 -1.41
N LEU A 155 2.48 21.18 -1.27
CA LEU A 155 1.74 19.95 -1.66
C LEU A 155 1.97 19.52 -3.11
N SER A 156 2.03 20.48 -4.04
CA SER A 156 2.28 20.21 -5.46
C SER A 156 3.76 20.00 -5.79
N ARG A 157 4.67 20.15 -4.81
CA ARG A 157 6.12 20.06 -4.96
C ARG A 157 6.61 18.78 -4.28
N TYR A 158 6.37 17.63 -4.92
CA TYR A 158 6.61 16.28 -4.39
C TYR A 158 7.99 16.06 -3.75
N ALA A 159 9.03 16.73 -4.26
CA ALA A 159 10.37 16.67 -3.69
C ALA A 159 10.40 17.21 -2.25
N VAL A 160 9.87 18.41 -2.01
CA VAL A 160 9.80 19.04 -0.69
C VAL A 160 8.93 18.20 0.25
N TRP A 161 7.82 17.67 -0.27
CA TRP A 161 6.98 16.71 0.45
C TRP A 161 7.78 15.50 0.95
N LYS A 162 8.55 14.82 0.09
CA LYS A 162 9.40 13.67 0.48
C LYS A 162 10.42 14.00 1.57
N LEU A 163 11.00 15.19 1.54
CA LEU A 163 11.90 15.64 2.60
C LEU A 163 11.16 15.70 3.93
N LEU A 164 9.96 16.28 3.94
CA LEU A 164 9.15 16.40 5.15
C LEU A 164 8.78 15.01 5.68
N CYS A 165 8.37 14.06 4.83
CA CYS A 165 8.16 12.67 5.24
C CYS A 165 9.41 12.07 5.88
N ARG A 166 10.57 12.26 5.26
CA ARG A 166 11.82 11.66 5.73
C ARG A 166 12.23 12.21 7.09
N ILE A 167 12.12 13.52 7.24
CA ILE A 167 12.32 14.22 8.50
C ILE A 167 11.35 13.64 9.55
N LEU A 168 10.05 13.55 9.22
CA LEU A 168 8.99 12.97 10.04
C LEU A 168 9.29 11.51 10.47
N ILE A 169 9.71 10.63 9.56
CA ILE A 169 10.06 9.24 9.83
C ILE A 169 11.24 9.14 10.78
N ASN A 170 12.28 9.94 10.57
CA ASN A 170 13.52 9.82 11.34
C ASN A 170 13.49 10.58 12.68
N PHE A 171 12.42 11.30 13.00
CA PHE A 171 12.30 11.99 14.28
C PHE A 171 12.17 11.05 15.47
N HIS A 172 13.08 11.14 16.44
CA HIS A 172 12.87 10.58 17.79
C HIS A 172 12.03 11.51 18.70
N HIS A 173 11.65 12.71 18.23
CA HIS A 173 10.96 13.72 19.03
C HIS A 173 9.44 13.56 19.01
N THR A 174 8.86 13.18 20.14
CA THR A 174 7.40 13.13 20.39
C THR A 174 6.73 14.49 20.18
N ASP A 175 7.42 15.59 20.50
CA ASP A 175 6.86 16.95 20.48
C ASP A 175 6.36 17.40 19.10
N LEU A 176 7.05 17.04 18.01
CA LEU A 176 6.55 17.38 16.67
C LEU A 176 5.32 16.56 16.31
N ILE A 177 5.28 15.28 16.69
CA ILE A 177 4.12 14.41 16.47
C ILE A 177 2.91 14.98 17.22
N ASP A 178 3.09 15.39 18.46
CA ASP A 178 2.07 16.06 19.26
C ASP A 178 1.61 17.38 18.63
N ARG A 179 2.54 18.22 18.15
CA ARG A 179 2.18 19.49 17.50
C ARG A 179 1.42 19.27 16.20
N LEU A 180 1.83 18.30 15.37
CA LEU A 180 1.12 17.98 14.14
C LEU A 180 -0.27 17.43 14.43
N ALA A 181 -0.39 16.54 15.43
CA ALA A 181 -1.66 15.96 15.86
C ALA A 181 -2.65 17.01 16.39
N ASN A 182 -2.12 18.03 17.10
CA ASN A 182 -2.90 19.14 17.65
C ASN A 182 -3.04 20.34 16.70
N SER A 183 -2.45 20.28 15.50
CA SER A 183 -2.58 21.34 14.50
C SER A 183 -3.77 21.11 13.58
N GLU A 184 -4.17 22.16 12.87
CA GLU A 184 -5.20 22.09 11.82
C GLU A 184 -4.72 21.40 10.54
N LEU A 185 -3.48 20.89 10.47
CA LEU A 185 -2.91 20.31 9.25
C LEU A 185 -3.80 19.23 8.63
N VAL A 186 -4.29 18.27 9.42
CA VAL A 186 -5.15 17.19 8.91
C VAL A 186 -6.46 17.76 8.37
N SER A 187 -7.06 18.73 9.06
CA SER A 187 -8.28 19.41 8.63
C SER A 187 -8.06 20.19 7.32
N ASP A 188 -6.98 20.98 7.24
CA ASP A 188 -6.60 21.76 6.06
C ASP A 188 -6.30 20.89 4.83
N LEU A 189 -5.72 19.71 5.05
CA LEU A 189 -5.51 18.71 4.00
C LEU A 189 -6.84 18.16 3.49
N LEU A 190 -7.75 17.78 4.39
CA LEU A 190 -9.08 17.30 4.03
C LEU A 190 -9.93 18.38 3.35
N ASN A 191 -9.73 19.66 3.68
CA ASN A 191 -10.37 20.79 3.00
C ASN A 191 -9.89 20.96 1.55
N ARG A 192 -8.71 20.44 1.20
CA ARG A 192 -8.20 20.37 -0.18
C ARG A 192 -8.57 19.08 -0.90
N PHE A 193 -9.21 18.14 -0.20
CA PHE A 193 -9.70 16.88 -0.74
C PHE A 193 -11.18 17.00 -1.13
N THR A 194 -11.50 17.97 -1.98
CA THR A 194 -12.86 18.20 -2.50
C THR A 194 -12.85 18.27 -4.02
N ILE A 195 -14.02 18.13 -4.64
CA ILE A 195 -14.16 18.17 -6.11
C ILE A 195 -13.66 19.48 -6.76
N ASP A 196 -13.50 20.55 -5.97
CA ASP A 196 -12.99 21.85 -6.43
C ASP A 196 -11.48 21.86 -6.73
N TYR A 197 -10.76 20.84 -6.28
CA TYR A 197 -9.31 20.70 -6.47
C TYR A 197 -8.97 19.67 -7.56
N SER A 198 -7.77 19.78 -8.13
CA SER A 198 -7.31 18.85 -9.18
C SER A 198 -7.00 17.45 -8.64
N ASP A 199 -7.07 16.44 -9.52
CA ASP A 199 -6.70 15.05 -9.21
C ASP A 199 -5.27 14.93 -8.66
N GLU A 200 -4.36 15.77 -9.14
CA GLU A 200 -2.98 15.87 -8.64
C GLU A 200 -2.94 16.33 -7.19
N THR A 201 -3.79 17.29 -6.83
CA THR A 201 -3.93 17.78 -5.45
C THR A 201 -4.52 16.69 -4.56
N HIS A 202 -5.56 15.99 -5.01
CA HIS A 202 -6.14 14.85 -4.28
C HIS A 202 -5.09 13.78 -4.00
N THR A 203 -4.30 13.46 -5.02
CA THR A 203 -3.18 12.52 -4.94
C THR A 203 -2.15 12.96 -3.91
N SER A 204 -1.66 14.20 -4.00
CA SER A 204 -0.69 14.73 -3.05
C SER A 204 -1.20 14.71 -1.60
N VAL A 205 -2.47 15.07 -1.37
CA VAL A 205 -3.10 15.06 -0.05
C VAL A 205 -3.12 13.65 0.53
N ILE A 206 -3.62 12.67 -0.24
CA ILE A 206 -3.74 11.29 0.24
C ILE A 206 -2.39 10.63 0.45
N LEU A 207 -1.43 10.81 -0.47
CA LEU A 207 -0.08 10.29 -0.28
C LEU A 207 0.53 10.83 1.02
N LEU A 208 0.21 12.07 1.40
CA LEU A 208 0.63 12.67 2.66
C LEU A 208 -0.04 12.12 3.89
N LEU A 209 -1.37 12.02 3.88
CA LEU A 209 -2.08 11.38 4.97
C LEU A 209 -1.66 9.90 5.15
N ALA A 210 -1.46 9.17 4.05
CA ALA A 210 -0.98 7.78 4.05
C ALA A 210 0.43 7.65 4.65
N GLU A 211 1.36 8.52 4.25
CA GLU A 211 2.72 8.49 4.78
C GLU A 211 2.78 8.88 6.27
N MET A 212 1.93 9.82 6.70
CA MET A 212 1.76 10.13 8.12
C MET A 212 1.24 8.92 8.91
N CYS A 213 0.31 8.14 8.34
CA CYS A 213 -0.16 6.89 8.94
C CYS A 213 0.99 5.88 9.08
N ASN A 214 1.75 5.66 8.00
CA ASN A 214 2.86 4.72 7.99
C ASN A 214 3.94 5.09 9.03
N MET A 215 4.36 6.36 9.06
CA MET A 215 5.25 6.88 10.11
C MET A 215 4.69 6.63 11.51
N ALA A 216 3.42 6.96 11.72
CA ALA A 216 2.84 6.89 13.06
C ALA A 216 2.73 5.44 13.56
N LYS A 217 2.56 4.47 12.62
CA LYS A 217 2.54 3.03 12.89
C LYS A 217 3.93 2.43 13.13
N THR A 218 4.97 2.84 12.39
CA THR A 218 6.33 2.30 12.59
C THR A 218 6.87 2.62 13.98
N LYS A 219 6.43 3.73 14.58
CA LYS A 219 6.83 4.16 15.93
C LYS A 219 5.93 3.66 17.06
N SER A 220 4.79 3.03 16.76
CA SER A 220 3.81 2.62 17.78
C SER A 220 4.26 1.42 18.62
N ASN A 221 5.30 0.70 18.21
CA ASN A 221 5.85 -0.44 18.95
C ASN A 221 7.22 -0.04 19.52
N ILE A 222 7.22 0.47 20.75
CA ILE A 222 8.46 0.75 21.47
C ILE A 222 8.79 -0.50 22.28
N VAL A 223 9.98 -1.06 22.08
CA VAL A 223 10.52 -2.10 22.97
C VAL A 223 11.10 -1.36 24.16
N SER A 224 10.47 -1.50 25.32
CA SER A 224 11.03 -1.01 26.59
C SER A 224 12.35 -1.72 26.90
N GLU A 225 13.21 -1.10 27.72
CA GLU A 225 14.49 -1.69 28.17
C GLU A 225 14.32 -3.10 28.79
N ASP A 226 13.13 -3.39 29.32
CA ASP A 226 12.73 -4.65 29.93
C ASP A 226 12.33 -5.75 28.91
N GLY A 227 12.42 -5.46 27.61
CA GLY A 227 11.99 -6.36 26.53
C GLY A 227 10.47 -6.44 26.33
N THR A 228 9.68 -5.67 27.08
CA THR A 228 8.22 -5.57 26.91
C THR A 228 7.88 -4.58 25.80
N THR A 229 7.06 -5.00 24.84
CA THR A 229 6.58 -4.10 23.77
C THR A 229 5.44 -3.26 24.33
N VAL A 230 5.69 -1.98 24.60
CA VAL A 230 4.64 -1.03 25.00
C VAL A 230 4.06 -0.43 23.73
N ARG A 231 2.74 -0.60 23.55
CA ARG A 231 1.99 0.04 22.48
C ARG A 231 1.92 1.54 22.79
N TRP A 232 2.75 2.33 22.13
CA TRP A 232 2.62 3.77 22.18
C TRP A 232 1.46 4.17 21.28
N ASP A 233 0.39 4.70 21.88
CA ASP A 233 -0.72 5.31 21.15
C ASP A 233 -0.25 6.64 20.56
N ASN A 234 0.32 6.57 19.36
CA ASN A 234 0.79 7.74 18.63
C ASN A 234 -0.37 8.76 18.46
N PRO A 235 -0.24 10.00 19.00
CA PRO A 235 -1.31 11.00 18.96
C PRO A 235 -1.73 11.41 17.55
N LEU A 236 -0.79 11.41 16.60
CA LEU A 236 -1.09 11.68 15.21
C LEU A 236 -1.88 10.53 14.57
N LEU A 237 -1.54 9.28 14.90
CA LEU A 237 -2.33 8.12 14.46
C LEU A 237 -3.75 8.20 15.03
N LEU A 238 -3.92 8.57 16.29
CA LEU A 238 -5.24 8.77 16.91
C LEU A 238 -6.06 9.85 16.19
N LYS A 239 -5.44 10.98 15.79
CA LYS A 239 -6.13 12.02 15.01
C LYS A 239 -6.50 11.52 13.61
N LEU A 240 -5.61 10.80 12.93
CA LEU A 240 -5.86 10.22 11.60
C LEU A 240 -6.98 9.16 11.65
N GLU A 241 -6.98 8.31 12.67
CA GLU A 241 -8.00 7.28 12.87
C GLU A 241 -9.28 7.82 13.53
N SER A 242 -9.34 9.10 13.90
CA SER A 242 -10.49 9.66 14.62
C SER A 242 -11.77 9.63 13.77
N ILE A 243 -12.91 9.43 14.43
CA ILE A 243 -14.22 9.39 13.76
C ILE A 243 -14.45 10.66 12.93
N GLU A 244 -14.04 11.82 13.44
CA GLU A 244 -14.12 13.12 12.74
C GLU A 244 -13.36 13.09 11.40
N THR A 245 -12.09 12.65 11.41
CA THR A 245 -11.25 12.53 10.20
C THR A 245 -11.86 11.53 9.22
N LEU A 246 -12.27 10.35 9.70
CA LEU A 246 -12.85 9.29 8.88
C LEU A 246 -14.17 9.75 8.22
N GLN A 247 -15.07 10.36 8.99
CA GLN A 247 -16.35 10.87 8.49
C GLN A 247 -16.15 12.02 7.51
N THR A 248 -15.21 12.94 7.78
CA THR A 248 -14.88 14.02 6.86
C THR A 248 -14.39 13.44 5.53
N MET A 249 -13.42 12.52 5.56
CA MET A 249 -12.92 11.82 4.37
C MET A 249 -14.06 11.13 3.59
N LEU A 250 -14.90 10.36 4.26
CA LEU A 250 -16.03 9.65 3.65
C LEU A 250 -17.03 10.62 3.01
N SER A 251 -17.34 11.74 3.67
CA SER A 251 -18.24 12.77 3.12
C SER A 251 -17.68 13.48 1.88
N ARG A 252 -16.37 13.38 1.61
CA ARG A 252 -15.77 13.88 0.36
C ARG A 252 -15.88 12.85 -0.77
N ILE A 253 -15.84 11.56 -0.42
CA ILE A 253 -15.91 10.44 -1.37
C ILE A 253 -17.36 10.15 -1.76
N PHE A 254 -18.27 10.29 -0.80
CA PHE A 254 -19.67 9.91 -0.93
C PHE A 254 -20.60 11.09 -0.64
N ASP A 255 -21.52 11.34 -1.57
CA ASP A 255 -22.67 12.22 -1.37
C ASP A 255 -23.86 11.38 -0.91
N SER A 256 -24.52 11.82 0.16
CA SER A 256 -25.77 11.22 0.61
C SER A 256 -26.94 11.82 -0.18
N SER A 257 -27.58 11.02 -1.01
CA SER A 257 -28.88 11.34 -1.59
C SER A 257 -29.97 10.63 -0.82
N THR A 258 -30.95 11.40 -0.32
CA THR A 258 -32.18 10.80 0.22
C THR A 258 -33.15 10.61 -0.94
N GLU A 259 -33.49 9.36 -1.23
CA GLU A 259 -34.51 9.04 -2.23
C GLU A 259 -35.90 9.36 -1.70
N ALA A 260 -36.89 9.45 -2.60
CA ALA A 260 -38.25 9.85 -2.27
C ALA A 260 -38.96 8.88 -1.29
N ASP A 261 -38.44 7.67 -1.13
CA ASP A 261 -38.93 6.64 -0.19
C ASP A 261 -38.31 6.75 1.22
N GLY A 262 -37.41 7.72 1.44
CA GLY A 262 -36.70 7.92 2.70
C GLY A 262 -35.46 7.03 2.85
N SER A 263 -35.09 6.24 1.83
CA SER A 263 -33.82 5.52 1.81
C SER A 263 -32.66 6.47 1.51
N CYS A 264 -31.53 6.28 2.18
CA CYS A 264 -30.32 7.05 1.94
C CYS A 264 -29.40 6.24 1.03
N THR A 265 -29.25 6.67 -0.22
CA THR A 265 -28.26 6.13 -1.15
C THR A 265 -26.99 6.95 -1.10
N GLN A 266 -25.86 6.27 -0.92
CA GLN A 266 -24.54 6.87 -0.96
C GLN A 266 -24.06 6.82 -2.41
N LEU A 267 -23.92 7.99 -3.04
CA LEU A 267 -23.41 8.14 -4.39
C LEU A 267 -21.93 8.54 -4.34
N ILE A 268 -21.13 8.04 -5.28
CA ILE A 268 -19.71 8.36 -5.33
C ILE A 268 -19.53 9.66 -6.13
N THR A 269 -18.84 10.62 -5.52
CA THR A 269 -18.65 11.98 -6.05
C THR A 269 -17.77 12.00 -7.30
N SER A 270 -16.62 11.33 -7.23
CA SER A 270 -15.63 11.24 -8.31
C SER A 270 -14.80 9.96 -8.20
N ASP A 271 -14.37 9.43 -9.36
CA ASP A 271 -13.45 8.28 -9.42
C ASP A 271 -12.09 8.60 -8.79
N SER A 272 -11.62 9.85 -8.93
CA SER A 272 -10.36 10.30 -8.35
C SER A 272 -10.42 10.33 -6.82
N LEU A 273 -11.47 10.95 -6.26
CA LEU A 273 -11.70 11.00 -4.81
C LEU A 273 -11.90 9.60 -4.23
N LEU A 274 -12.62 8.72 -4.94
CA LEU A 274 -12.77 7.32 -4.53
C LEU A 274 -11.43 6.59 -4.48
N ILE A 275 -10.66 6.57 -5.57
CA ILE A 275 -9.37 5.86 -5.64
C ILE A 275 -8.44 6.33 -4.52
N ASN A 276 -8.33 7.65 -4.37
CA ASN A 276 -7.52 8.28 -3.34
C ASN A 276 -8.01 7.93 -1.93
N GLY A 277 -9.31 8.03 -1.67
CA GLY A 277 -9.92 7.64 -0.40
C GLY A 277 -9.65 6.19 -0.02
N LEU A 278 -9.80 5.25 -0.98
CA LEU A 278 -9.51 3.83 -0.76
C LEU A 278 -8.03 3.58 -0.41
N VAL A 279 -7.10 4.35 -0.98
CA VAL A 279 -5.69 4.29 -0.61
C VAL A 279 -5.50 4.74 0.84
N TYR A 280 -6.13 5.83 1.26
CA TYR A 280 -6.06 6.28 2.65
C TYR A 280 -6.55 5.20 3.62
N PHE A 281 -7.74 4.63 3.39
CA PHE A 281 -8.28 3.57 4.24
C PHE A 281 -7.43 2.29 4.21
N ARG A 282 -6.83 1.95 3.06
CA ARG A 282 -5.86 0.86 2.99
C ARG A 282 -4.70 1.11 3.94
N PHE A 283 -4.13 2.31 4.00
CA PHE A 283 -3.03 2.63 4.92
C PHE A 283 -3.45 2.56 6.39
N LEU A 284 -4.73 2.77 6.72
CA LEU A 284 -5.27 2.55 8.06
C LEU A 284 -5.42 1.05 8.37
N ILE A 285 -5.79 0.23 7.40
CA ILE A 285 -6.03 -1.22 7.56
C ILE A 285 -4.72 -2.03 7.51
N ASP A 286 -3.92 -1.83 6.47
CA ASP A 286 -2.69 -2.58 6.18
C ASP A 286 -1.52 -1.97 6.95
N ASN A 287 -1.09 -2.66 8.01
CA ASN A 287 0.04 -2.22 8.85
C ASN A 287 1.40 -2.34 8.16
N PHE A 288 1.48 -3.02 7.02
CA PHE A 288 2.69 -3.20 6.23
C PHE A 288 2.59 -2.45 4.90
N ALA A 289 1.63 -1.53 4.78
CA ALA A 289 1.48 -0.70 3.60
C ALA A 289 2.75 0.14 3.40
N VAL A 290 3.40 -0.08 2.27
CA VAL A 290 4.50 0.75 1.78
C VAL A 290 3.96 1.66 0.68
N LEU A 291 4.39 2.91 0.70
CA LEU A 291 4.10 3.86 -0.36
C LEU A 291 5.09 3.66 -1.52
N ASP A 292 4.63 3.00 -2.58
CA ASP A 292 5.38 2.96 -3.85
C ASP A 292 5.27 4.31 -4.56
N ALA A 293 6.11 4.56 -5.58
CA ALA A 293 6.13 5.84 -6.28
C ALA A 293 4.80 6.12 -7.00
N GLY A 294 3.97 6.98 -6.41
CA GLY A 294 2.69 7.45 -6.95
C GLY A 294 1.49 6.52 -6.65
N LEU A 295 0.32 6.86 -7.19
CA LEU A 295 -0.88 6.01 -7.13
C LEU A 295 -0.75 4.86 -8.14
N GLN A 296 -0.06 3.79 -7.74
CA GLN A 296 -0.09 2.52 -8.45
C GLN A 296 -1.24 1.65 -7.93
N LEU A 297 -1.69 0.68 -8.74
CA LEU A 297 -2.68 -0.30 -8.29
C LEU A 297 -2.17 -0.94 -7.00
N PRO A 298 -2.93 -0.92 -5.89
CA PRO A 298 -2.42 -1.37 -4.61
C PRO A 298 -1.99 -2.84 -4.71
N PRO A 299 -0.90 -3.29 -4.08
CA PRO A 299 -0.48 -4.68 -4.09
C PRO A 299 -1.55 -5.59 -3.48
N ILE A 300 -1.48 -6.90 -3.77
CA ILE A 300 -2.43 -7.86 -3.22
C ILE A 300 -2.10 -7.97 -1.72
N PRO A 301 -3.09 -7.98 -0.81
CA PRO A 301 -2.83 -8.23 0.60
C PRO A 301 -1.97 -9.48 0.76
N SER A 302 -0.98 -9.44 1.67
CA SER A 302 -0.09 -10.58 1.87
C SER A 302 -0.82 -11.78 2.47
N PHE A 303 -1.96 -11.54 3.13
CA PHE A 303 -2.83 -12.53 3.76
C PHE A 303 -2.04 -13.48 4.69
N SER A 304 -1.09 -12.93 5.47
CA SER A 304 -0.32 -13.75 6.40
C SER A 304 -1.01 -13.78 7.76
N PRO A 305 -1.31 -14.97 8.34
CA PRO A 305 -1.80 -15.06 9.72
C PRO A 305 -0.87 -14.38 10.73
N SER A 306 0.44 -14.32 10.47
CA SER A 306 1.41 -13.59 11.30
C SER A 306 1.23 -12.07 11.27
N ASN A 307 0.62 -11.55 10.21
CA ASN A 307 0.37 -10.13 9.98
C ASN A 307 -1.04 -9.73 10.44
N TRP A 308 -1.81 -10.70 10.93
CA TRP A 308 -3.17 -10.49 11.35
C TRP A 308 -3.23 -9.56 12.56
N ARG A 309 -3.77 -8.35 12.37
CA ARG A 309 -4.07 -7.42 13.46
C ARG A 309 -5.47 -6.85 13.31
N ALA A 310 -6.25 -6.86 14.39
CA ALA A 310 -7.53 -6.19 14.45
C ALA A 310 -7.34 -4.69 14.18
N ILE A 311 -8.14 -4.16 13.26
CA ILE A 311 -8.26 -2.71 13.06
C ILE A 311 -9.03 -2.10 14.23
N ARG A 312 -8.90 -0.79 14.45
CA ARG A 312 -9.71 -0.13 15.48
C ARG A 312 -11.20 -0.15 15.10
N PRO A 313 -12.13 -0.37 16.05
CA PRO A 313 -13.57 -0.48 15.76
C PRO A 313 -14.16 0.73 15.03
N ASN A 314 -13.66 1.94 15.32
CA ASN A 314 -14.11 3.15 14.64
C ASN A 314 -13.84 3.15 13.13
N ILE A 315 -12.79 2.47 12.66
CA ILE A 315 -12.50 2.32 11.22
C ILE A 315 -13.55 1.40 10.59
N SER A 316 -13.86 0.26 11.22
CA SER A 316 -14.91 -0.64 10.73
C SER A 316 -16.28 0.01 10.73
N ASP A 317 -16.64 0.68 11.82
CA ASP A 317 -17.94 1.34 11.99
C ASP A 317 -18.15 2.46 10.96
N ALA A 318 -17.09 3.21 10.64
CA ALA A 318 -17.13 4.27 9.64
C ALA A 318 -17.33 3.74 8.22
N LEU A 319 -16.70 2.60 7.87
CA LEU A 319 -16.75 2.03 6.52
C LEU A 319 -18.04 1.26 6.23
N LEU A 320 -18.66 0.66 7.25
CA LEU A 320 -19.82 -0.23 7.13
C LEU A 320 -20.95 0.33 6.24
N PRO A 321 -21.39 1.60 6.40
CA PRO A 321 -22.51 2.15 5.62
C PRO A 321 -22.23 2.30 4.12
N TYR A 322 -20.96 2.30 3.72
CA TYR A 322 -20.55 2.64 2.35
C TYR A 322 -20.23 1.40 1.50
N LEU A 323 -20.17 0.20 2.09
CA LEU A 323 -19.88 -1.04 1.36
C LEU A 323 -20.89 -1.33 0.24
N GLY A 324 -22.17 -1.00 0.46
CA GLY A 324 -23.21 -1.11 -0.57
C GLY A 324 -22.96 -0.21 -1.78
N ALA A 325 -22.49 1.03 -1.57
CA ALA A 325 -22.14 1.96 -2.64
C ALA A 325 -20.91 1.50 -3.43
N LEU A 326 -19.90 0.95 -2.73
CA LEU A 326 -18.74 0.35 -3.38
C LEU A 326 -19.15 -0.86 -4.26
N LYS A 327 -20.04 -1.73 -3.77
CA LYS A 327 -20.63 -2.81 -4.59
C LYS A 327 -21.36 -2.26 -5.81
N TYR A 328 -22.17 -1.22 -5.63
CA TYR A 328 -22.90 -0.59 -6.72
C TYR A 328 -21.95 -0.04 -7.79
N ARG A 329 -20.89 0.69 -7.39
CA ARG A 329 -19.88 1.22 -8.31
C ARG A 329 -19.09 0.12 -9.01
N LEU A 330 -18.83 -0.98 -8.31
CA LEU A 330 -18.17 -2.15 -8.88
C LEU A 330 -18.99 -2.76 -10.04
N LEU A 331 -20.31 -2.78 -9.91
CA LEU A 331 -21.23 -3.31 -10.92
C LEU A 331 -21.59 -2.30 -12.02
N LYS A 332 -21.63 -1.00 -11.70
CA LYS A 332 -21.99 0.08 -12.62
C LYS A 332 -20.89 1.14 -12.72
N PRO A 333 -20.09 1.15 -13.81
CA PRO A 333 -19.04 2.16 -14.02
C PRO A 333 -19.62 3.57 -14.24
N SER A 334 -18.76 4.59 -14.19
CA SER A 334 -19.07 5.95 -14.63
C SER A 334 -19.51 5.98 -16.09
N SER A 335 -20.54 6.78 -16.39
CA SER A 335 -21.07 7.01 -17.73
C SER A 335 -20.03 7.53 -18.73
N ASN A 336 -18.94 8.15 -18.26
CA ASN A 336 -17.86 8.65 -19.11
C ASN A 336 -17.09 7.55 -19.87
N VAL A 337 -17.33 6.28 -19.57
CA VAL A 337 -16.65 5.13 -20.21
C VAL A 337 -17.49 4.53 -21.35
N GLU A 338 -18.75 4.94 -21.53
CA GLU A 338 -19.58 4.44 -22.64
C GLU A 338 -19.14 4.97 -24.02
N ASP A 339 -18.37 6.07 -24.07
CA ASP A 339 -17.91 6.69 -25.33
C ASP A 339 -16.60 6.10 -25.88
N GLU A 340 -15.83 5.35 -25.10
CA GLU A 340 -14.65 4.60 -25.59
C GLU A 340 -15.04 3.22 -26.12
N ARG A 341 -16.03 3.17 -27.03
CA ARG A 341 -16.33 1.99 -27.87
C ARG A 341 -15.29 1.80 -28.98
N THR A 342 -14.01 1.83 -28.61
CA THR A 342 -12.89 1.56 -29.52
C THR A 342 -11.95 0.54 -28.93
N SER A 343 -12.41 -0.71 -28.83
CA SER A 343 -11.64 -1.89 -29.23
C SER A 343 -12.49 -3.16 -29.08
N THR A 344 -12.71 -3.79 -30.23
CA THR A 344 -13.26 -5.13 -30.40
C THR A 344 -12.57 -6.13 -29.47
N MET A 345 -13.26 -6.74 -28.50
CA MET A 345 -13.03 -8.12 -28.01
C MET A 345 -13.92 -8.58 -26.83
N THR A 346 -14.69 -7.71 -26.16
CA THR A 346 -15.66 -8.15 -25.12
C THR A 346 -16.96 -7.33 -25.12
N PRO A 347 -18.14 -7.96 -24.96
CA PRO A 347 -19.43 -7.25 -24.92
C PRO A 347 -19.57 -6.19 -23.82
N CYS A 348 -18.82 -6.32 -22.71
CA CYS A 348 -18.94 -5.48 -21.51
C CYS A 348 -17.92 -4.32 -21.40
N GLY A 349 -17.13 -4.04 -22.44
CA GLY A 349 -16.05 -3.02 -22.37
C GLY A 349 -14.87 -3.45 -21.48
N PRO A 350 -13.89 -2.55 -21.21
CA PRO A 350 -12.75 -2.85 -20.34
C PRO A 350 -13.14 -2.78 -18.85
N PHE A 351 -12.52 -3.63 -18.03
CA PHE A 351 -12.62 -3.53 -16.57
C PHE A 351 -11.79 -2.34 -16.08
N THR A 352 -12.44 -1.32 -15.54
CA THR A 352 -11.80 -0.03 -15.25
C THR A 352 -10.87 -0.09 -14.02
N THR A 353 -9.90 0.81 -13.97
CA THR A 353 -8.97 0.95 -12.83
C THR A 353 -9.70 1.12 -11.50
N VAL A 354 -10.75 1.94 -11.48
CA VAL A 354 -11.58 2.16 -10.27
C VAL A 354 -12.15 0.86 -9.73
N ARG A 355 -12.68 0.00 -10.61
CA ARG A 355 -13.21 -1.31 -10.18
C ARG A 355 -12.11 -2.20 -9.62
N LEU A 356 -10.90 -2.18 -10.19
CA LEU A 356 -9.74 -2.91 -9.61
C LEU A 356 -9.38 -2.40 -8.22
N TYR A 357 -9.39 -1.08 -8.00
CA TYR A 357 -9.15 -0.51 -6.67
C TYR A 357 -10.22 -0.95 -5.67
N ILE A 358 -11.50 -0.97 -6.06
CA ILE A 358 -12.57 -1.48 -5.20
C ILE A 358 -12.34 -2.96 -4.86
N VAL A 359 -12.09 -3.83 -5.85
CA VAL A 359 -11.85 -5.27 -5.60
C VAL A 359 -10.65 -5.47 -4.68
N ARG A 360 -9.57 -4.70 -4.89
CA ARG A 360 -8.37 -4.78 -4.05
C ARG A 360 -8.62 -4.29 -2.63
N PHE A 361 -9.37 -3.21 -2.47
CA PHE A 361 -9.77 -2.71 -1.16
C PHE A 361 -10.68 -3.70 -0.42
N MET A 362 -11.63 -4.33 -1.11
CA MET A 362 -12.46 -5.40 -0.54
C MET A 362 -11.59 -6.55 -0.02
N ALA A 363 -10.56 -6.95 -0.78
CA ALA A 363 -9.60 -7.95 -0.33
C ALA A 363 -8.88 -7.56 0.98
N TYR A 364 -8.54 -6.28 1.16
CA TYR A 364 -8.01 -5.78 2.44
C TYR A 364 -9.03 -5.86 3.58
N LEU A 365 -10.32 -5.62 3.32
CA LEU A 365 -11.36 -5.72 4.35
C LEU A 365 -11.51 -7.15 4.88
N PHE A 366 -11.32 -8.17 4.04
CA PHE A 366 -11.33 -9.57 4.49
C PHE A 366 -10.21 -9.87 5.52
N ASP A 367 -9.12 -9.12 5.49
CA ASP A 367 -7.96 -9.28 6.38
C ASP A 367 -8.12 -8.56 7.74
N THR A 368 -9.22 -7.81 7.97
CA THR A 368 -9.36 -6.89 9.13
C THR A 368 -9.74 -7.52 10.49
N GLN A 369 -10.21 -8.77 10.54
CA GLN A 369 -10.93 -9.40 11.70
C GLN A 369 -12.21 -8.73 12.15
N SER A 370 -12.69 -7.67 11.50
CA SER A 370 -13.98 -7.12 11.90
C SER A 370 -15.09 -8.05 11.43
N ASP A 371 -15.72 -8.68 12.40
CA ASP A 371 -16.84 -9.60 12.22
C ASP A 371 -18.05 -8.86 11.62
N GLU A 372 -18.25 -7.60 11.99
CA GLU A 372 -19.25 -6.70 11.40
C GLU A 372 -18.99 -6.46 9.91
N LEU A 373 -17.76 -6.11 9.53
CA LEU A 373 -17.39 -5.93 8.13
C LEU A 373 -17.54 -7.23 7.34
N LEU A 374 -17.05 -8.35 7.87
CA LEU A 374 -17.15 -9.66 7.21
C LEU A 374 -18.60 -10.08 7.02
N ARG A 375 -19.47 -9.89 8.01
CA ARG A 375 -20.90 -10.16 7.89
C ARG A 375 -21.59 -9.26 6.87
N GLU A 376 -21.20 -7.99 6.78
CA GLU A 376 -21.76 -7.08 5.79
C GLU A 376 -21.31 -7.43 4.37
N LEU A 377 -20.03 -7.79 4.18
CA LEU A 377 -19.52 -8.32 2.90
C LEU A 377 -20.23 -9.62 2.51
N LEU A 378 -20.54 -10.48 3.49
CA LEU A 378 -21.34 -11.68 3.28
C LEU A 378 -22.77 -11.30 2.87
N ARG A 379 -23.44 -10.40 3.61
CA ARG A 379 -24.80 -9.91 3.31
C ARG A 379 -24.90 -9.33 1.90
N LEU A 380 -23.88 -8.59 1.48
CA LEU A 380 -23.76 -8.00 0.15
C LEU A 380 -23.35 -9.01 -0.94
N ASP A 381 -23.10 -10.27 -0.60
CA ASP A 381 -22.68 -11.33 -1.52
C ASP A 381 -21.41 -10.96 -2.32
N MET A 382 -20.49 -10.24 -1.67
CA MET A 382 -19.35 -9.61 -2.34
C MET A 382 -18.41 -10.60 -3.01
N LEU A 383 -18.20 -11.77 -2.40
CA LEU A 383 -17.32 -12.79 -2.97
C LEU A 383 -17.86 -13.33 -4.31
N ASN A 384 -19.17 -13.60 -4.39
CA ASN A 384 -19.80 -14.03 -5.63
C ASN A 384 -19.79 -12.93 -6.69
N VAL A 385 -20.06 -11.68 -6.30
CA VAL A 385 -19.96 -10.52 -7.22
C VAL A 385 -18.56 -10.42 -7.83
N ILE A 386 -17.50 -10.54 -7.01
CA ILE A 386 -16.12 -10.52 -7.48
C ILE A 386 -15.83 -11.72 -8.41
N MET A 387 -16.36 -12.90 -8.07
CA MET A 387 -16.22 -14.09 -8.91
C MET A 387 -17.01 -14.01 -10.21
N ASP A 388 -18.15 -13.33 -10.26
CA ASP A 388 -18.87 -13.08 -11.51
C ASP A 388 -18.05 -12.21 -12.45
N LEU A 389 -17.44 -11.15 -11.92
CA LEU A 389 -16.52 -10.30 -12.67
C LEU A 389 -15.27 -11.06 -13.15
N PHE A 390 -14.77 -12.02 -12.35
CA PHE A 390 -13.67 -12.89 -12.75
C PHE A 390 -13.96 -13.60 -14.09
N PHE A 391 -15.18 -14.12 -14.26
CA PHE A 391 -15.60 -14.80 -15.49
C PHE A 391 -16.03 -13.83 -16.59
N GLU A 392 -16.63 -12.69 -16.24
CA GLU A 392 -17.06 -11.66 -17.19
C GLU A 392 -15.88 -10.99 -17.90
N PHE A 393 -14.74 -10.83 -17.22
CA PHE A 393 -13.55 -10.15 -17.74
C PHE A 393 -12.37 -11.12 -17.96
N PRO A 394 -12.39 -11.93 -19.04
CA PRO A 394 -11.48 -13.05 -19.23
C PRO A 394 -10.00 -12.68 -19.47
N LEU A 395 -9.73 -11.40 -19.74
CA LEU A 395 -8.39 -10.88 -20.07
C LEU A 395 -7.76 -10.05 -18.95
N ASN A 396 -8.42 -9.89 -17.78
CA ASN A 396 -7.91 -9.05 -16.70
C ASN A 396 -7.13 -9.85 -15.64
N SER A 397 -5.84 -10.08 -15.88
CA SER A 397 -4.98 -10.87 -14.97
C SER A 397 -4.85 -10.27 -13.55
N PHE A 398 -4.98 -8.95 -13.40
CA PHE A 398 -4.95 -8.29 -12.09
C PHE A 398 -6.17 -8.65 -11.23
N LEU A 399 -7.35 -8.68 -11.84
CA LEU A 399 -8.58 -9.15 -11.20
C LEU A 399 -8.43 -10.63 -10.82
N HIS A 400 -8.00 -11.47 -11.76
CA HIS A 400 -7.87 -12.92 -11.54
C HIS A 400 -6.89 -13.27 -10.43
N SER A 401 -5.73 -12.59 -10.39
CA SER A 401 -4.75 -12.76 -9.32
C SER A 401 -5.30 -12.35 -7.95
N THR A 402 -6.11 -11.27 -7.89
CA THR A 402 -6.75 -10.83 -6.65
C THR A 402 -7.79 -11.85 -6.17
N CYS A 403 -8.64 -12.34 -7.08
CA CYS A 403 -9.68 -13.31 -6.77
C CYS A 403 -9.10 -14.63 -6.28
N GLU A 404 -8.10 -15.17 -6.98
CA GLU A 404 -7.43 -16.41 -6.59
C GLU A 404 -6.81 -16.30 -5.20
N ARG A 405 -6.11 -15.20 -4.92
CA ARG A 405 -5.52 -14.97 -3.60
C ARG A 405 -6.58 -14.83 -2.51
N LEU A 406 -7.67 -14.12 -2.79
CA LEU A 406 -8.78 -13.95 -1.84
C LEU A 406 -9.47 -15.28 -1.52
N VAL A 407 -9.78 -16.10 -2.54
CA VAL A 407 -10.40 -17.43 -2.34
C VAL A 407 -9.46 -18.32 -1.52
N ARG A 408 -8.16 -18.31 -1.83
CA ARG A 408 -7.15 -19.03 -1.05
C ARG A 408 -7.12 -18.61 0.41
N PHE A 409 -7.17 -17.32 0.68
CA PHE A 409 -7.22 -16.79 2.05
C PHE A 409 -8.47 -17.28 2.79
N ILE A 410 -9.64 -17.18 2.17
CA ILE A 410 -10.91 -17.64 2.77
C ILE A 410 -10.85 -19.15 3.07
N VAL A 411 -10.32 -19.96 2.14
CA VAL A 411 -10.09 -21.39 2.34
C VAL A 411 -9.18 -21.64 3.54
N LEU A 412 -8.05 -20.93 3.63
CA LEU A 412 -7.12 -21.05 4.75
C LEU A 412 -7.81 -20.74 6.09
N CYS A 413 -8.53 -19.62 6.17
CA CYS A 413 -9.26 -19.22 7.37
C CYS A 413 -10.32 -20.25 7.77
N ALA A 414 -11.00 -20.84 6.79
CA ALA A 414 -12.01 -21.87 7.03
C ALA A 414 -11.41 -23.18 7.56
N LEU A 415 -10.26 -23.61 7.03
CA LEU A 415 -9.57 -24.84 7.44
C LEU A 415 -8.99 -24.73 8.85
N PHE A 416 -8.31 -23.63 9.15
CA PHE A 416 -7.61 -23.46 10.44
C PHE A 416 -8.51 -22.94 11.55
N GLN A 417 -9.80 -22.74 11.29
CA GLN A 417 -10.73 -22.09 12.23
C GLN A 417 -10.07 -20.88 12.90
N LEU A 418 -9.35 -20.04 12.14
CA LEU A 418 -8.66 -18.87 12.68
C LEU A 418 -9.73 -17.87 13.14
N GLU A 419 -10.26 -18.11 14.34
CA GLU A 419 -11.29 -17.34 15.00
C GLU A 419 -10.65 -16.11 15.63
N THR A 420 -10.43 -15.02 14.88
CA THR A 420 -10.22 -13.66 15.44
C THR A 420 -9.15 -13.50 16.55
N LYS A 421 -8.35 -14.54 16.85
CA LYS A 421 -7.45 -14.66 17.99
C LYS A 421 -6.25 -15.52 17.60
N PRO A 422 -5.03 -14.98 17.65
CA PRO A 422 -3.83 -15.73 17.33
C PRO A 422 -3.35 -16.50 18.57
N SER A 423 -3.71 -17.78 18.70
CA SER A 423 -3.08 -18.66 19.70
C SER A 423 -2.00 -19.58 19.10
N HIS A 424 -1.96 -19.82 17.78
CA HIS A 424 -0.91 -20.63 17.16
C HIS A 424 -0.41 -20.04 15.84
N GLN A 425 0.85 -19.60 15.83
CA GLN A 425 1.53 -19.12 14.64
C GLN A 425 1.94 -20.32 13.77
N VAL A 426 1.12 -20.66 12.79
CA VAL A 426 1.54 -21.49 11.67
C VAL A 426 2.06 -20.55 10.57
N SER A 427 3.35 -20.63 10.24
CA SER A 427 3.97 -19.86 9.15
C SER A 427 3.61 -20.45 7.78
N VAL A 428 2.36 -20.28 7.36
CA VAL A 428 1.90 -20.76 6.06
C VAL A 428 2.25 -19.74 4.97
N SER A 429 3.19 -20.09 4.09
CA SER A 429 3.49 -19.27 2.92
C SER A 429 2.36 -19.35 1.89
N LEU A 430 1.62 -18.25 1.73
CA LEU A 430 0.54 -18.17 0.74
C LEU A 430 1.02 -17.90 -0.70
N THR A 431 2.31 -18.04 -0.99
CA THR A 431 2.94 -17.55 -2.22
C THR A 431 2.42 -18.17 -3.52
N SER A 432 2.01 -19.46 -3.55
CA SER A 432 1.37 -20.12 -4.70
C SER A 432 0.36 -21.22 -4.33
N ALA A 433 -0.69 -21.47 -5.14
CA ALA A 433 -1.64 -22.60 -4.97
C ALA A 433 -0.92 -23.91 -4.67
N ASP A 434 0.12 -24.22 -5.45
CA ASP A 434 0.95 -25.40 -5.28
C ASP A 434 1.70 -25.42 -3.94
N ALA A 435 2.10 -24.27 -3.38
CA ALA A 435 2.75 -24.21 -2.07
C ALA A 435 1.79 -24.49 -0.90
N VAL A 436 0.53 -24.03 -0.96
CA VAL A 436 -0.50 -24.46 0.02
C VAL A 436 -0.83 -25.92 -0.24
N HIS A 437 -1.07 -26.31 -1.49
CA HIS A 437 -1.36 -27.70 -1.79
C HIS A 437 -0.25 -28.65 -1.35
N LYS A 438 1.02 -28.29 -1.52
CA LYS A 438 2.16 -29.09 -1.06
C LYS A 438 2.32 -29.05 0.46
N ALA A 439 2.04 -27.92 1.10
CA ALA A 439 2.10 -27.79 2.56
C ALA A 439 0.99 -28.59 3.26
N PHE A 440 -0.17 -28.78 2.63
CA PHE A 440 -1.37 -29.38 3.25
C PHE A 440 -1.76 -30.75 2.71
N PHE A 441 -1.44 -31.04 1.45
CA PHE A 441 -1.96 -32.19 0.71
C PHE A 441 -0.84 -32.96 -0.02
N GLY A 442 0.43 -32.67 0.31
CA GLY A 442 1.59 -33.39 -0.20
C GLY A 442 1.97 -34.55 0.72
N THR A 443 2.40 -35.68 0.14
CA THR A 443 3.03 -36.76 0.92
C THR A 443 4.26 -36.25 1.69
N PRO A 444 4.47 -36.64 2.96
CA PRO A 444 5.66 -36.25 3.70
C PRO A 444 6.92 -36.66 2.94
N GLN A 445 7.71 -35.70 2.45
CA GLN A 445 9.02 -36.03 1.89
C GLN A 445 10.02 -36.18 3.04
N PRO A 446 10.87 -37.22 3.03
CA PRO A 446 11.96 -37.34 3.99
C PRO A 446 13.05 -36.34 3.62
N SER A 447 13.02 -35.13 4.18
CA SER A 447 14.13 -34.18 4.07
C SER A 447 15.15 -34.43 5.18
N LEU A 448 16.30 -34.95 4.79
CA LEU A 448 17.56 -34.86 5.53
C LEU A 448 17.93 -33.38 5.70
N GLU A 449 17.54 -32.78 6.81
CA GLU A 449 18.27 -31.71 7.52
C GLU A 449 17.53 -31.43 8.84
N GLN A 450 17.93 -32.17 9.87
CA GLN A 450 17.51 -31.93 11.24
C GLN A 450 18.10 -30.60 11.71
N SER A 451 17.26 -29.56 11.79
CA SER A 451 17.35 -28.64 12.92
C SER A 451 16.29 -29.06 13.92
N THR A 452 16.77 -29.49 15.09
CA THR A 452 16.01 -30.03 16.22
C THR A 452 14.78 -29.17 16.56
N ILE A 453 13.61 -29.68 16.22
CA ILE A 453 12.34 -29.30 16.85
C ILE A 453 12.11 -30.33 17.95
N SER A 454 12.01 -29.87 19.20
CA SER A 454 11.67 -30.69 20.36
C SER A 454 10.26 -31.28 20.14
N GLU A 455 10.20 -32.60 20.08
CA GLU A 455 9.05 -33.41 19.69
C GLU A 455 8.04 -33.60 20.85
N SER A 456 7.71 -32.55 21.59
CA SER A 456 6.90 -32.67 22.81
C SER A 456 5.79 -31.64 23.00
N THR A 457 5.10 -31.20 21.93
CA THR A 457 3.88 -30.39 22.09
C THR A 457 2.85 -30.48 20.95
N LEU A 458 2.87 -31.53 20.12
CA LEU A 458 1.89 -31.75 19.04
C LEU A 458 0.86 -32.86 19.33
N ALA A 459 0.87 -33.45 20.52
CA ALA A 459 0.02 -34.61 20.83
C ALA A 459 -1.23 -34.32 21.66
N ASP A 460 -1.53 -33.06 22.04
CA ASP A 460 -2.51 -32.82 23.12
C ASP A 460 -3.59 -31.75 22.87
N GLN A 461 -3.88 -31.40 21.60
CA GLN A 461 -5.06 -30.58 21.28
C GLN A 461 -5.80 -31.09 20.04
N SER A 462 -6.22 -32.35 20.09
CA SER A 462 -7.47 -32.76 19.45
C SER A 462 -8.63 -32.46 20.40
N GLU A 463 -8.90 -31.18 20.69
CA GLU A 463 -10.25 -30.83 21.15
C GLU A 463 -11.15 -30.89 19.92
N THR A 464 -11.69 -32.08 19.69
CA THR A 464 -12.84 -32.29 18.81
C THR A 464 -13.94 -31.33 19.26
N ARG A 465 -14.12 -30.22 18.52
CA ARG A 465 -15.39 -29.50 18.60
C ARG A 465 -16.50 -30.51 18.29
N SER A 466 -17.53 -30.46 19.10
CA SER A 466 -18.76 -31.20 18.85
C SER A 466 -19.40 -30.62 17.58
N LEU A 467 -20.07 -31.47 16.78
CA LEU A 467 -20.94 -31.16 15.62
C LEU A 467 -21.94 -29.98 15.81
N ASN A 468 -21.99 -29.35 16.99
CA ASN A 468 -22.94 -28.33 17.43
C ASN A 468 -22.36 -26.90 17.51
N SER A 469 -21.09 -26.65 17.19
CA SER A 469 -20.57 -25.26 17.14
C SER A 469 -21.09 -24.52 15.90
N PRO A 470 -21.49 -23.23 16.01
CA PRO A 470 -21.97 -22.47 14.86
C PRO A 470 -20.87 -22.31 13.78
N PRO A 471 -21.24 -22.31 12.48
CA PRO A 471 -20.27 -22.17 11.40
C PRO A 471 -19.58 -20.81 11.45
N THR A 472 -18.28 -20.78 11.15
CA THR A 472 -17.54 -19.52 11.06
C THR A 472 -18.01 -18.69 9.85
N VAL A 473 -17.79 -17.36 9.89
CA VAL A 473 -18.15 -16.49 8.76
C VAL A 473 -17.45 -16.91 7.45
N PHE A 474 -16.24 -17.46 7.53
CA PHE A 474 -15.50 -17.99 6.38
C PHE A 474 -16.13 -19.27 5.81
N TRP A 475 -16.69 -20.14 6.67
CA TRP A 475 -17.48 -21.29 6.21
C TRP A 475 -18.71 -20.82 5.43
N MET A 476 -19.39 -19.78 5.92
CA MET A 476 -20.55 -19.21 5.24
C MET A 476 -20.18 -18.61 3.87
N PHE A 477 -19.02 -17.95 3.76
CA PHE A 477 -18.51 -17.47 2.47
C PHE A 477 -18.24 -18.61 1.48
N LEU A 478 -17.56 -19.68 1.91
CA LEU A 478 -17.31 -20.85 1.07
C LEU A 478 -18.60 -21.53 0.63
N HIS A 479 -19.51 -21.77 1.58
CA HIS A 479 -20.81 -22.37 1.28
C HIS A 479 -21.58 -21.53 0.24
N ARG A 480 -21.64 -20.21 0.43
CA ARG A 480 -22.33 -19.31 -0.50
C ARG A 480 -21.65 -19.27 -1.88
N LEU A 481 -20.32 -19.35 -1.94
CA LEU A 481 -19.58 -19.44 -3.19
C LEU A 481 -19.87 -20.72 -3.96
N LEU A 482 -19.94 -21.85 -3.26
CA LEU A 482 -20.17 -23.17 -3.85
C LEU A 482 -21.63 -23.38 -4.26
N VAL A 483 -22.57 -23.05 -3.36
CA VAL A 483 -24.01 -23.32 -3.54
C VAL A 483 -24.67 -22.20 -4.35
N ALA A 484 -24.74 -20.98 -3.82
CA ALA A 484 -25.43 -19.87 -4.49
C ALA A 484 -24.66 -19.39 -5.75
N GLY A 485 -23.32 -19.35 -5.67
CA GLY A 485 -22.46 -18.99 -6.80
C GLY A 485 -22.28 -20.10 -7.84
N ASN A 486 -22.71 -21.34 -7.54
CA ASN A 486 -22.55 -22.54 -8.37
C ASN A 486 -21.14 -22.67 -8.98
N LEU A 487 -20.11 -22.35 -8.20
CA LEU A 487 -18.74 -22.26 -8.74
C LEU A 487 -18.27 -23.60 -9.35
N LEU A 488 -18.59 -24.72 -8.70
CA LEU A 488 -18.24 -26.06 -9.20
C LEU A 488 -18.96 -26.41 -10.50
N GLY A 489 -20.18 -25.89 -10.74
CA GLY A 489 -20.87 -26.05 -12.03
C GLY A 489 -20.27 -25.19 -13.14
N ARG A 490 -19.70 -24.03 -12.80
CA ARG A 490 -19.11 -23.08 -13.76
C ARG A 490 -17.72 -23.50 -14.23
N ILE A 491 -16.95 -24.17 -13.39
CA ILE A 491 -15.59 -24.63 -13.70
C ILE A 491 -15.57 -25.53 -14.96
N PRO A 492 -16.30 -26.67 -15.03
CA PRO A 492 -16.23 -27.58 -16.18
C PRO A 492 -16.70 -26.95 -17.49
N GLN A 493 -17.69 -26.07 -17.45
CA GLN A 493 -18.26 -25.39 -18.63
C GLN A 493 -17.18 -24.61 -19.41
N ILE A 494 -16.17 -24.10 -18.73
CA ILE A 494 -15.09 -23.29 -19.33
C ILE A 494 -14.10 -24.13 -20.13
N TRP A 495 -13.88 -25.39 -19.71
CA TRP A 495 -13.05 -26.34 -20.46
C TRP A 495 -13.85 -27.04 -21.55
N MET A 496 -15.16 -27.27 -21.37
CA MET A 496 -16.03 -27.92 -22.37
C MET A 496 -16.41 -27.01 -23.55
N ASN A 497 -16.67 -25.72 -23.33
CA ASN A 497 -17.08 -24.77 -24.39
C ASN A 497 -15.95 -24.34 -25.35
N SER A 498 -14.81 -25.05 -25.35
CA SER A 498 -13.57 -24.70 -26.06
C SER A 498 -13.61 -24.84 -27.59
N GLN A 499 -14.76 -25.17 -28.21
CA GLN A 499 -14.82 -25.50 -29.65
C GLN A 499 -14.91 -24.30 -30.61
N SER A 500 -14.96 -23.04 -30.15
CA SER A 500 -14.83 -21.91 -31.06
C SER A 500 -14.17 -20.67 -30.42
N SER A 501 -13.07 -20.21 -31.03
CA SER A 501 -12.42 -18.88 -30.87
C SER A 501 -11.78 -18.44 -29.54
N LEU A 502 -11.98 -19.07 -28.38
CA LEU A 502 -11.44 -18.59 -27.08
C LEU A 502 -10.24 -19.40 -26.53
N ARG A 503 -9.15 -19.52 -27.31
CA ARG A 503 -7.87 -20.05 -26.78
C ARG A 503 -7.12 -19.07 -25.85
N LEU A 504 -7.68 -17.90 -25.55
CA LEU A 504 -7.01 -16.76 -24.90
C LEU A 504 -7.66 -16.34 -23.56
N CYS A 505 -8.26 -17.25 -22.80
CA CYS A 505 -8.74 -16.94 -21.45
C CYS A 505 -7.58 -16.92 -20.44
N GLY A 506 -7.08 -15.71 -20.09
CA GLY A 506 -5.94 -15.53 -19.19
C GLY A 506 -6.16 -16.08 -17.78
N TYR A 507 -7.42 -16.18 -17.34
CA TYR A 507 -7.79 -16.67 -16.01
C TYR A 507 -7.70 -18.19 -15.81
N ARG A 508 -7.54 -18.99 -16.88
CA ARG A 508 -7.58 -20.47 -16.77
C ARG A 508 -6.55 -21.04 -15.79
N GLY A 509 -5.38 -20.42 -15.71
CA GLY A 509 -4.36 -20.77 -14.72
C GLY A 509 -4.85 -20.55 -13.29
N HIS A 510 -5.30 -19.34 -12.97
CA HIS A 510 -5.86 -18.99 -11.66
C HIS A 510 -7.08 -19.86 -11.30
N LEU A 511 -7.94 -20.17 -12.28
CA LEU A 511 -9.11 -21.01 -12.05
C LEU A 511 -8.74 -22.45 -11.70
N ARG A 512 -7.71 -23.02 -12.35
CA ARG A 512 -7.18 -24.34 -11.99
C ARG A 512 -6.63 -24.33 -10.55
N LEU A 513 -5.96 -23.25 -10.15
CA LEU A 513 -5.45 -23.11 -8.78
C LEU A 513 -6.59 -23.05 -7.74
N ILE A 514 -7.65 -22.30 -8.03
CA ILE A 514 -8.87 -22.25 -7.21
C ILE A 514 -9.54 -23.63 -7.15
N ALA A 515 -9.69 -24.30 -8.30
CA ALA A 515 -10.26 -25.63 -8.43
C ALA A 515 -9.55 -26.64 -7.52
N ASN A 516 -8.22 -26.72 -7.61
CA ASN A 516 -7.41 -27.63 -6.79
C ASN A 516 -7.59 -27.36 -5.29
N LEU A 517 -7.66 -26.09 -4.87
CA LEU A 517 -7.89 -25.73 -3.48
C LEU A 517 -9.28 -26.16 -2.99
N LEU A 518 -10.32 -25.97 -3.81
CA LEU A 518 -11.70 -26.34 -3.44
C LEU A 518 -11.89 -27.84 -3.36
N THR A 519 -11.30 -28.63 -4.27
CA THR A 519 -11.32 -30.10 -4.19
C THR A 519 -10.77 -30.59 -2.86
N ALA A 520 -9.71 -29.96 -2.36
CA ALA A 520 -9.08 -30.35 -1.12
C ALA A 520 -9.89 -29.98 0.15
N VAL A 521 -10.84 -29.04 0.06
CA VAL A 521 -11.70 -28.63 1.20
C VAL A 521 -13.07 -29.31 1.16
N VAL A 522 -13.60 -29.57 -0.05
CA VAL A 522 -14.89 -30.25 -0.24
C VAL A 522 -14.75 -31.77 -0.09
N GLY A 523 -13.63 -32.30 -0.55
CA GLY A 523 -13.22 -33.71 -0.47
C GLY A 523 -13.89 -34.71 -1.36
N PRO A 524 -13.30 -35.93 -1.47
CA PRO A 524 -13.88 -37.01 -2.24
C PRO A 524 -15.26 -37.31 -1.65
N ALA A 525 -16.23 -37.55 -2.53
CA ALA A 525 -17.51 -38.05 -2.06
C ALA A 525 -17.29 -39.37 -1.31
N ALA A 526 -18.11 -39.62 -0.30
CA ALA A 526 -18.12 -40.94 0.31
C ALA A 526 -18.50 -41.92 -0.79
N GLU A 527 -17.63 -42.92 -1.05
CA GLU A 527 -17.99 -44.02 -1.94
C GLU A 527 -19.37 -44.51 -1.51
N SER A 528 -20.33 -44.50 -2.43
CA SER A 528 -21.66 -45.02 -2.14
C SER A 528 -21.51 -46.50 -1.85
N ASP A 529 -21.35 -46.84 -0.57
CA ASP A 529 -21.47 -48.20 -0.09
C ASP A 529 -22.87 -48.67 -0.45
N THR A 530 -22.93 -49.48 -1.50
CA THR A 530 -24.05 -50.36 -1.74
C THR A 530 -24.19 -51.26 -0.51
N GLN A 531 -25.11 -50.93 0.39
CA GLN A 531 -26.21 -51.82 0.81
C GLN A 531 -27.01 -51.23 1.99
N ASP A 532 -28.32 -51.15 1.76
CA ASP A 532 -29.43 -51.27 2.72
C ASP A 532 -29.39 -50.47 4.03
N SER A 533 -30.20 -49.41 4.11
CA SER A 533 -31.51 -49.48 4.81
C SER A 533 -32.15 -48.11 5.03
N THR A 534 -33.40 -47.99 4.57
CA THR A 534 -34.50 -47.14 5.07
C THR A 534 -34.17 -45.89 5.91
N SER A 535 -34.35 -44.69 5.36
CA SER A 535 -35.32 -43.72 5.90
C SER A 535 -35.41 -42.47 5.03
N SER A 536 -36.62 -41.95 4.96
CA SER A 536 -37.11 -40.88 4.11
C SER A 536 -36.89 -39.48 4.69
N LEU A 537 -36.84 -38.50 3.78
CA LEU A 537 -37.15 -37.06 3.94
C LEU A 537 -35.98 -36.10 4.22
N THR A 538 -35.37 -35.61 3.13
CA THR A 538 -35.33 -34.17 2.78
C THR A 538 -35.01 -34.02 1.28
N GLU A 539 -36.06 -33.93 0.46
CA GLU A 539 -35.99 -33.43 -0.91
C GLU A 539 -35.94 -31.90 -0.88
N CYS A 540 -34.85 -31.30 -1.36
CA CYS A 540 -34.78 -30.12 -2.24
C CYS A 540 -33.43 -29.42 -2.06
N LEU A 541 -32.84 -29.04 -3.21
CA LEU A 541 -31.52 -28.43 -3.45
C LEU A 541 -30.44 -29.48 -3.78
N GLY A 542 -29.86 -29.38 -4.98
CA GLY A 542 -29.12 -30.48 -5.62
C GLY A 542 -27.67 -30.58 -5.16
N PRO A 543 -27.15 -31.78 -4.83
CA PRO A 543 -25.83 -31.95 -4.22
C PRO A 543 -24.68 -31.70 -5.21
N ILE A 544 -23.53 -31.30 -4.65
CA ILE A 544 -22.22 -31.35 -5.31
C ILE A 544 -21.94 -32.82 -5.68
N THR A 545 -21.92 -33.15 -6.98
CA THR A 545 -21.75 -34.54 -7.47
C THR A 545 -20.29 -34.91 -7.71
N ASP A 546 -19.99 -36.20 -7.63
CA ASP A 546 -18.66 -36.80 -7.87
C ASP A 546 -18.09 -36.40 -9.23
N GLU A 547 -18.92 -36.43 -10.28
CA GLU A 547 -18.55 -35.99 -11.63
C GLU A 547 -18.11 -34.50 -11.68
N ARG A 548 -18.67 -33.64 -10.81
CA ARG A 548 -18.28 -32.23 -10.73
C ARG A 548 -16.97 -32.05 -9.97
N LEU A 549 -16.68 -32.89 -8.99
CA LEU A 549 -15.41 -32.89 -8.24
C LEU A 549 -14.26 -33.47 -9.09
N ASP A 550 -14.51 -34.55 -9.84
CA ASP A 550 -13.55 -35.16 -10.75
C ASP A 550 -13.20 -34.25 -11.94
N ALA A 551 -14.18 -33.49 -12.46
CA ALA A 551 -13.94 -32.49 -13.50
C ALA A 551 -13.07 -31.30 -13.04
N VAL A 552 -13.05 -31.03 -11.73
CA VAL A 552 -12.24 -29.99 -11.07
C VAL A 552 -10.83 -30.53 -10.76
N ALA A 553 -10.71 -31.83 -10.48
CA ALA A 553 -9.45 -32.53 -10.17
C ALA A 553 -8.65 -32.95 -11.43
N THR A 554 -8.06 -31.99 -12.14
CA THR A 554 -6.99 -32.30 -13.12
C THR A 554 -5.62 -31.94 -12.55
N ASN A 555 -5.10 -32.83 -11.68
CA ASN A 555 -3.68 -33.16 -11.42
C ASN A 555 -3.44 -33.59 -9.95
N GLY A 556 -3.95 -34.77 -9.58
CA GLY A 556 -3.29 -35.60 -8.56
C GLY A 556 -3.41 -35.19 -7.10
N ALA A 557 -4.62 -34.88 -6.61
CA ALA A 557 -4.88 -34.95 -5.17
C ALA A 557 -5.03 -36.42 -4.76
N THR A 558 -4.01 -37.00 -4.13
CA THR A 558 -4.05 -38.34 -3.54
C THR A 558 -4.82 -38.33 -2.22
N ASN A 559 -5.47 -39.46 -1.90
CA ASN A 559 -6.40 -39.74 -0.79
C ASN A 559 -5.88 -39.51 0.66
N GLU A 560 -4.78 -38.78 0.86
CA GLU A 560 -4.14 -38.57 2.17
C GLU A 560 -4.04 -37.06 2.48
N CYS A 561 -5.19 -36.40 2.59
CA CYS A 561 -5.26 -34.99 2.97
C CYS A 561 -5.76 -34.85 4.42
N ASP A 562 -5.31 -33.83 5.15
CA ASP A 562 -5.90 -33.47 6.45
C ASP A 562 -7.27 -32.81 6.21
N TRP A 563 -8.33 -33.62 6.15
CA TRP A 563 -9.71 -33.16 5.96
C TRP A 563 -10.28 -32.61 7.27
N VAL A 564 -11.06 -31.52 7.22
CA VAL A 564 -11.94 -31.10 8.33
C VAL A 564 -13.34 -31.66 8.05
N PRO A 565 -13.75 -32.79 8.64
CA PRO A 565 -14.98 -33.50 8.24
C PRO A 565 -16.25 -32.67 8.47
N GLU A 566 -16.26 -31.84 9.52
CA GLU A 566 -17.36 -30.93 9.84
C GLU A 566 -17.56 -29.86 8.76
N LEU A 567 -16.47 -29.27 8.26
CA LEU A 567 -16.50 -28.32 7.16
C LEU A 567 -16.98 -29.00 5.88
N CYS A 568 -16.47 -30.20 5.57
CA CYS A 568 -16.91 -30.96 4.41
C CYS A 568 -18.41 -31.24 4.46
N SER A 569 -18.91 -31.69 5.61
CA SER A 569 -20.33 -31.93 5.85
C SER A 569 -21.14 -30.64 5.68
N TYR A 570 -20.70 -29.53 6.28
CA TYR A 570 -21.37 -28.23 6.16
C TYR A 570 -21.44 -27.73 4.71
N LEU A 571 -20.34 -27.82 3.95
CA LEU A 571 -20.31 -27.39 2.55
C LEU A 571 -21.18 -28.27 1.63
N ARG A 572 -21.44 -29.52 2.02
CA ARG A 572 -22.30 -30.46 1.30
C ARG A 572 -23.76 -30.40 1.74
N ALA A 573 -24.07 -29.80 2.89
CA ALA A 573 -25.41 -29.76 3.49
C ALA A 573 -26.36 -28.73 2.84
N GLY A 574 -26.17 -28.41 1.55
CA GLY A 574 -26.82 -27.30 0.85
C GLY A 574 -27.59 -27.70 -0.39
#